data_AF-A0AAV4E707-F1
#
_entry.id   AF-A0AAV4E707-F1
#
_cell.length_a   1.000
_cell.length_b   1.000
_cell.length_c   1.000
_cell.angle_alpha   90.00
_cell.angle_beta   90.00
_cell.angle_gamma   90.00
#
_symmetry.space_group_name_H-M   'P 1'
#
loop_
_entity.id
_entity.type
_entity.pdbx_description
1 polymer ?
#
loop_
_entity_poly.entity_id
_entity_poly.type
_entity_poly.pdbx_seq_one_letter_code
_entity_poly.pdbx_strand_id
1 'polypeptide(L)'
;MMEQKNGQIINFGSIAGKVPTTKSAAYSASKAAVIQFSNVLRLELMPFGVKVMTVNPGPVYTNFFNVADKTGNYVENVQEFMLDPDDVAWQVVHFFGSDKREFNLPLNLAVLAKLYNLFPSIGDKLSLKFASRK
;
A
#
# COMPACT_ATOMS: atom_id res chain seq x y z
N MET A 1 4.72 -17.85 17.85
CA MET A 1 5.22 -18.00 16.46
C MET A 1 6.68 -18.42 16.42
N MET A 2 7.64 -17.67 16.99
CA MET A 2 9.08 -18.05 16.93
C MET A 2 9.40 -19.41 17.58
N GLU A 3 8.91 -19.66 18.79
CA GLU A 3 9.09 -20.97 19.47
C GLU A 3 8.46 -22.12 18.69
N GLN A 4 7.31 -21.87 18.05
CA GLN A 4 6.59 -22.84 17.22
C GLN A 4 7.23 -23.03 15.84
N LYS A 5 8.23 -22.22 15.51
CA LYS A 5 8.91 -22.14 14.20
C LYS A 5 7.98 -22.05 12.99
N ASN A 6 6.80 -21.44 13.19
CA ASN A 6 5.75 -21.34 12.19
C ASN A 6 4.80 -20.18 12.52
N GLY A 7 4.29 -19.54 11.47
CA GLY A 7 3.32 -18.44 11.56
C GLY A 7 3.46 -17.45 10.42
N GLN A 8 2.48 -16.55 10.29
CA GLN A 8 2.52 -15.45 9.35
C GLN A 8 2.00 -14.17 10.01
N ILE A 9 2.72 -13.06 9.82
CA ILE A 9 2.29 -11.71 10.19
C ILE A 9 1.90 -10.98 8.91
N ILE A 10 0.71 -10.35 8.91
CA ILE A 10 0.22 -9.58 7.78
C ILE A 10 -0.01 -8.13 8.23
N ASN A 11 0.79 -7.21 7.70
CA ASN A 11 0.70 -5.77 8.02
C ASN A 11 0.08 -5.00 6.85
N PHE A 12 -0.76 -4.02 7.16
CA PHE A 12 -1.38 -3.14 6.16
C PHE A 12 -0.60 -1.82 6.01
N GLY A 13 0.16 -1.72 4.93
CA GLY A 13 0.74 -0.49 4.41
C GLY A 13 -0.24 0.29 3.55
N SER A 14 0.28 0.89 2.49
CA SER A 14 -0.46 1.61 1.43
C SER A 14 0.48 1.90 0.28
N ILE A 15 -0.04 2.05 -0.94
CA ILE A 15 0.79 2.57 -2.04
C ILE A 15 1.29 4.00 -1.74
N ALA A 16 0.57 4.79 -0.94
CA ALA A 16 1.04 6.09 -0.50
C ALA A 16 2.34 6.03 0.34
N GLY A 17 2.67 4.86 0.90
CA GLY A 17 3.96 4.62 1.56
C GLY A 17 5.10 4.23 0.61
N LYS A 18 4.81 4.04 -0.70
CA LYS A 18 5.77 3.57 -1.71
C LYS A 18 6.09 4.59 -2.79
N VAL A 19 5.24 5.61 -2.93
CA VAL A 19 5.43 6.74 -3.83
C VAL A 19 4.89 8.03 -3.21
N PRO A 20 5.45 9.19 -3.58
CA PRO A 20 4.96 10.47 -3.07
C PRO A 20 3.49 10.71 -3.42
N THR A 21 2.69 10.90 -2.38
CA THR A 21 1.27 11.24 -2.49
C THR A 21 1.05 12.61 -1.85
N THR A 22 0.75 13.61 -2.67
CA THR A 22 0.53 14.98 -2.17
C THR A 22 -0.72 15.04 -1.28
N LYS A 23 -0.83 16.09 -0.45
CA LYS A 23 -1.95 16.32 0.47
C LYS A 23 -2.13 15.23 1.56
N SER A 24 -1.20 14.28 1.71
CA SER A 24 -1.28 13.18 2.67
C SER A 24 0.08 12.84 3.31
N ALA A 25 0.92 13.85 3.56
CA ALA A 25 2.32 13.66 3.99
C ALA A 25 2.48 12.81 5.26
N ALA A 26 1.74 13.11 6.33
CA ALA A 26 1.81 12.34 7.58
C ALA A 26 1.33 10.88 7.39
N TYR A 27 0.24 10.70 6.64
CA TYR A 27 -0.26 9.37 6.29
C TYR A 27 0.79 8.58 5.50
N SER A 28 1.32 9.17 4.43
CA SER A 28 2.35 8.57 3.57
C SER A 28 3.59 8.17 4.38
N ALA A 29 4.09 9.05 5.26
CA ALA A 29 5.22 8.75 6.12
C ALA A 29 4.96 7.57 7.07
N SER A 30 3.80 7.54 7.73
CA SER A 30 3.43 6.42 8.62
C SER A 30 3.32 5.09 7.87
N LYS A 31 2.74 5.10 6.66
CA LYS A 31 2.60 3.89 5.85
C LYS A 31 3.93 3.43 5.27
N ALA A 32 4.84 4.34 4.93
CA ALA A 32 6.22 4.01 4.59
C ALA A 32 6.94 3.33 5.76
N ALA A 33 6.75 3.83 7.00
CA ALA A 33 7.31 3.23 8.20
C ALA A 33 6.80 1.79 8.41
N VAL A 34 5.49 1.54 8.23
CA VAL A 34 4.92 0.17 8.32
C VAL A 34 5.54 -0.77 7.30
N ILE A 35 5.76 -0.30 6.07
CA ILE A 35 6.38 -1.11 5.00
C ILE A 35 7.82 -1.44 5.36
N GLN A 36 8.61 -0.45 5.75
CA GLN A 36 10.02 -0.67 6.09
C GLN A 36 10.17 -1.53 7.35
N PHE A 37 9.34 -1.30 8.37
CA PHE A 37 9.26 -2.15 9.56
C PHE A 37 8.98 -3.61 9.20
N SER A 38 7.96 -3.85 8.37
CA SER A 38 7.62 -5.21 7.91
C SER A 38 8.75 -5.85 7.12
N ASN A 39 9.50 -5.05 6.35
CA ASN A 39 10.63 -5.53 5.57
C ASN A 39 11.80 -5.99 6.45
N VAL A 40 12.10 -5.26 7.52
CA VAL A 40 13.10 -5.62 8.52
C VAL A 40 12.64 -6.83 9.32
N LEU A 41 11.42 -6.79 9.86
CA LEU A 41 10.84 -7.87 10.66
C LEU A 41 10.85 -9.20 9.92
N ARG A 42 10.57 -9.18 8.61
CA ARG A 42 10.65 -10.38 7.76
C ARG A 42 12.04 -11.02 7.76
N LEU A 43 13.11 -10.22 7.73
CA LEU A 43 14.48 -10.74 7.75
C LEU A 43 14.84 -11.29 9.12
N GLU A 44 14.44 -10.60 10.19
CA GLU A 44 14.66 -11.01 11.57
C GLU A 44 13.93 -12.33 11.90
N LEU A 45 12.74 -12.52 11.34
CA LEU A 45 11.87 -13.66 11.60
C LEU A 45 12.08 -14.86 10.66
N MET A 46 12.79 -14.66 9.55
CA MET A 46 13.08 -15.72 8.56
C MET A 46 13.78 -16.95 9.16
N PRO A 47 14.80 -16.83 10.04
CA PRO A 47 15.43 -17.98 10.69
C PRO A 47 14.49 -18.79 11.59
N PHE A 48 13.38 -18.18 12.03
CA PHE A 48 12.38 -18.82 12.88
C PHE A 48 11.19 -19.39 12.07
N GLY A 49 11.26 -19.43 10.73
CA GLY A 49 10.16 -19.95 9.91
C GLY A 49 8.89 -19.10 9.96
N VAL A 50 8.96 -17.86 10.46
CA VAL A 50 7.81 -16.96 10.54
C VAL A 50 7.81 -16.03 9.33
N LYS A 51 6.72 -16.06 8.58
CA LYS A 51 6.53 -15.29 7.35
C LYS A 51 5.99 -13.90 7.68
N VAL A 52 6.34 -12.91 6.88
CA VAL A 52 5.79 -11.56 7.00
C VAL A 52 5.38 -11.06 5.62
N MET A 53 4.10 -10.68 5.50
CA MET A 53 3.52 -10.11 4.29
C MET A 53 3.08 -8.67 4.55
N THR A 54 3.34 -7.76 3.61
CA THR A 54 2.78 -6.41 3.64
C THR A 54 1.74 -6.23 2.54
N VAL A 55 0.57 -5.75 2.91
CA VAL A 55 -0.55 -5.44 2.02
C VAL A 55 -0.57 -3.93 1.79
N ASN A 56 -0.37 -3.50 0.55
CA ASN A 56 -0.29 -2.09 0.15
C ASN A 56 -1.41 -1.79 -0.84
N PRO A 57 -2.64 -1.52 -0.35
CA PRO A 57 -3.72 -1.12 -1.22
C PRO A 57 -3.56 0.34 -1.67
N GLY A 58 -4.10 0.62 -2.84
CA GLY A 58 -4.49 1.94 -3.29
C GLY A 58 -5.78 2.38 -2.57
N PRO A 59 -6.54 3.30 -3.14
CA PRO A 59 -7.81 3.72 -2.55
C PRO A 59 -8.79 2.54 -2.52
N VAL A 60 -9.55 2.39 -1.42
CA VAL A 60 -10.53 1.30 -1.23
C VAL A 60 -11.90 1.93 -0.96
N TYR A 61 -12.93 1.43 -1.62
CA TYR A 61 -14.29 1.94 -1.49
C TYR A 61 -14.87 1.58 -0.12
N THR A 62 -14.71 2.51 0.82
CA THR A 62 -15.20 2.38 2.20
C THR A 62 -15.83 3.70 2.64
N ASN A 63 -16.55 3.69 3.76
CA ASN A 63 -17.11 4.91 4.35
C ASN A 63 -16.05 5.94 4.82
N PHE A 64 -14.75 5.61 4.73
CA PHE A 64 -13.66 6.51 5.08
C PHE A 64 -13.73 7.84 4.33
N PHE A 65 -13.94 7.81 3.01
CA PHE A 65 -13.91 9.03 2.21
C PHE A 65 -15.12 9.93 2.40
N ASN A 66 -16.27 9.36 2.79
CA ASN A 66 -17.46 10.14 3.16
C ASN A 66 -17.21 11.04 4.39
N VAL A 67 -16.25 10.65 5.25
CA VAL A 67 -15.86 11.40 6.45
C VAL A 67 -14.62 12.26 6.20
N ALA A 68 -13.62 11.70 5.53
CA ALA A 68 -12.31 12.32 5.33
C ALA A 68 -12.31 13.38 4.21
N ASP A 69 -13.18 13.26 3.22
CA ASP A 69 -13.34 14.22 2.14
C ASP A 69 -14.80 14.67 2.01
N LYS A 70 -15.16 15.69 2.80
CA LYS A 70 -16.49 16.30 2.76
C LYS A 70 -16.82 17.01 1.45
N THR A 71 -15.82 17.24 0.58
CA THR A 71 -16.00 17.91 -0.71
C THR A 71 -16.24 16.95 -1.87
N GLY A 72 -15.93 15.65 -1.71
CA GLY A 72 -16.06 14.62 -2.75
C GLY A 72 -14.98 14.66 -3.84
N ASN A 73 -14.23 15.76 -3.96
CA ASN A 73 -13.23 15.98 -5.01
C ASN A 73 -12.12 14.91 -5.04
N TYR A 74 -11.73 14.35 -3.89
CA TYR A 74 -10.74 13.28 -3.85
C TYR A 74 -11.29 11.99 -4.45
N VAL A 75 -12.52 11.62 -4.11
CA VAL A 75 -13.17 10.40 -4.60
C VAL A 75 -13.32 10.44 -6.12
N GLU A 76 -13.77 11.57 -6.69
CA GLU A 76 -13.89 11.74 -8.14
C GLU A 76 -12.57 11.50 -8.87
N ASN A 77 -11.45 11.96 -8.31
CA ASN A 77 -10.13 11.83 -8.94
C ASN A 77 -9.52 10.43 -8.82
N VAL A 78 -10.02 9.59 -7.92
CA VAL A 78 -9.44 8.26 -7.65
C VAL A 78 -10.40 7.10 -7.89
N GLN A 79 -11.65 7.38 -8.29
CA GLN A 79 -12.73 6.42 -8.42
C GLN A 79 -12.37 5.22 -9.31
N GLU A 80 -11.71 5.46 -10.45
CA GLU A 80 -11.27 4.42 -11.38
C GLU A 80 -10.21 3.47 -10.79
N PHE A 81 -9.53 3.89 -9.73
CA PHE A 81 -8.51 3.11 -9.03
C PHE A 81 -9.00 2.54 -7.70
N MET A 82 -10.25 2.81 -7.32
CA MET A 82 -10.82 2.33 -6.07
C MET A 82 -11.03 0.81 -6.13
N LEU A 83 -10.52 0.14 -5.11
CA LEU A 83 -10.67 -1.28 -4.90
C LEU A 83 -11.95 -1.57 -4.13
N ASP A 84 -12.59 -2.70 -4.43
CA ASP A 84 -13.63 -3.26 -3.58
C ASP A 84 -12.99 -3.82 -2.29
N PRO A 85 -13.54 -3.50 -1.09
CA PRO A 85 -13.00 -3.99 0.17
C PRO A 85 -13.07 -5.51 0.31
N ASP A 86 -14.10 -6.17 -0.25
CA ASP A 86 -14.24 -7.63 -0.22
C ASP A 86 -13.19 -8.29 -1.13
N ASP A 87 -12.87 -7.68 -2.27
CA ASP A 87 -11.77 -8.15 -3.14
C ASP A 87 -10.41 -8.04 -2.44
N VAL A 88 -10.18 -6.96 -1.70
CA VAL A 88 -8.95 -6.79 -0.90
C VAL A 88 -8.90 -7.86 0.20
N ALA A 89 -10.00 -8.06 0.93
CA ALA A 89 -10.07 -9.05 1.99
C ALA A 89 -9.88 -10.48 1.45
N TRP A 90 -10.56 -10.83 0.35
CA TRP A 90 -10.44 -12.12 -0.30
C TRP A 90 -9.00 -12.40 -0.71
N GLN A 91 -8.31 -11.43 -1.32
CA GLN A 91 -6.93 -11.64 -1.73
C GLN A 91 -5.98 -11.79 -0.54
N VAL A 92 -6.21 -11.09 0.57
CA VAL A 92 -5.44 -11.29 1.80
C VAL A 92 -5.62 -12.70 2.35
N VAL A 93 -6.85 -13.20 2.40
CA VAL A 93 -7.14 -14.58 2.84
C VAL A 93 -6.55 -15.60 1.85
N HIS A 94 -6.65 -15.35 0.55
CA HIS A 94 -6.08 -16.22 -0.48
C HIS A 94 -4.56 -16.41 -0.34
N PHE A 95 -3.83 -15.35 0.06
CA PHE A 95 -2.39 -15.41 0.30
C PHE A 95 -2.00 -15.75 1.74
N PHE A 96 -2.97 -16.04 2.61
CA PHE A 96 -2.69 -16.55 3.95
C PHE A 96 -1.97 -17.91 3.87
N GLY A 97 -0.90 -18.07 4.65
CA GLY A 97 0.01 -19.22 4.63
C GLY A 97 1.08 -19.20 3.53
N SER A 98 0.95 -18.33 2.52
CA SER A 98 1.91 -18.25 1.40
C SER A 98 3.22 -17.52 1.76
N ASP A 99 4.25 -17.67 0.92
CA ASP A 99 5.53 -16.94 1.04
C ASP A 99 5.49 -15.56 0.37
N LYS A 100 4.30 -15.05 0.06
CA LYS A 100 4.15 -13.75 -0.58
C LYS A 100 4.63 -12.64 0.35
N ARG A 101 5.70 -11.95 -0.06
CA ARG A 101 6.32 -10.87 0.74
C ARG A 101 5.52 -9.58 0.70
N GLU A 102 5.05 -9.21 -0.49
CA GLU A 102 4.30 -7.98 -0.69
C GLU A 102 3.13 -8.23 -1.62
N PHE A 103 2.04 -7.56 -1.27
CA PHE A 103 0.82 -7.59 -2.01
C PHE A 103 0.38 -6.16 -2.30
N ASN A 104 0.57 -5.71 -3.53
CA ASN A 104 0.35 -4.32 -3.95
C ASN A 104 -0.85 -4.27 -4.91
N LEU A 105 -1.86 -3.48 -4.57
CA LEU A 105 -3.11 -3.37 -5.34
C LEU A 105 -3.47 -1.91 -5.61
N PRO A 106 -4.12 -1.58 -6.75
CA PRO A 106 -4.23 -2.42 -7.94
C PRO A 106 -2.85 -2.59 -8.64
N LEU A 107 -2.71 -3.62 -9.47
CA LEU A 107 -1.40 -3.97 -10.08
C LEU A 107 -0.84 -2.88 -10.99
N ASN A 108 -1.68 -2.18 -11.75
CA ASN A 108 -1.30 -1.04 -12.58
C ASN A 108 -0.61 0.06 -11.75
N LEU A 109 -1.20 0.39 -10.59
CA LEU A 109 -0.69 1.41 -9.69
C LEU A 109 0.59 0.92 -8.98
N ALA A 110 0.71 -0.38 -8.72
CA ALA A 110 1.96 -0.99 -8.24
C ALA A 110 3.10 -0.93 -9.28
N VAL A 111 2.80 -1.14 -10.57
CA VAL A 111 3.76 -0.98 -11.67
C VAL A 111 4.20 0.47 -11.78
N LEU A 112 3.24 1.41 -11.75
CA LEU A 112 3.54 2.84 -11.75
C LEU A 112 4.42 3.24 -10.57
N ALA A 113 4.17 2.68 -9.38
CA ALA A 113 4.97 2.92 -8.19
C ALA A 113 6.43 2.45 -8.36
N LYS A 114 6.65 1.31 -9.03
CA LYS A 114 8.01 0.85 -9.36
C LYS A 114 8.69 1.75 -10.38
N LEU A 115 7.96 2.15 -11.43
CA LEU A 115 8.50 3.04 -12.46
C LEU A 115 8.88 4.41 -11.89
N TYR A 116 8.07 4.95 -10.98
CA TYR A 116 8.39 6.19 -10.25
C TYR A 116 9.72 6.04 -9.50
N ASN A 117 9.93 4.93 -8.79
CA ASN A 117 11.18 4.69 -8.04
C ASN A 117 12.41 4.52 -8.96
N LEU A 118 12.22 4.03 -10.19
CA LEU A 118 13.30 3.93 -11.17
C LEU A 118 13.60 5.27 -11.86
N PHE A 119 12.59 6.12 -12.05
CA PHE A 119 12.68 7.39 -12.77
C PHE A 119 12.01 8.56 -12.01
N PRO A 120 12.51 8.91 -10.80
CA PRO A 120 11.82 9.84 -9.90
C PRO A 120 11.66 11.23 -10.50
N SER A 121 12.66 11.75 -11.22
CA SER A 121 12.59 13.07 -11.85
C SER A 121 11.52 13.18 -12.95
N ILE A 122 11.24 12.08 -13.66
CA ILE A 122 10.14 12.03 -14.64
C ILE A 122 8.82 11.93 -13.90
N GLY A 123 8.77 11.07 -12.87
CA GLY A 123 7.62 10.91 -11.99
C GLY A 123 7.16 12.23 -11.37
N ASP A 124 8.08 13.02 -10.81
CA ASP A 124 7.77 14.33 -10.21
C ASP A 124 7.14 15.29 -11.22
N LYS A 125 7.72 15.38 -12.42
CA LYS A 125 7.19 16.25 -13.48
C LYS A 125 5.79 15.85 -13.94
N LEU A 126 5.52 14.54 -14.00
CA LEU A 126 4.18 14.02 -14.33
C LEU A 126 3.21 14.28 -13.18
N SER A 127 3.58 13.93 -11.95
CA SER A 127 2.74 14.11 -10.75
C SER A 127 2.38 15.56 -10.50
N LEU A 128 3.30 16.51 -10.73
CA LEU A 128 3.01 17.94 -10.60
C LEU A 128 1.95 18.42 -11.60
N LYS A 129 1.84 17.84 -12.80
CA LYS A 129 0.78 18.18 -13.77
C LYS A 129 -0.61 17.76 -13.29
N PHE A 130 -0.70 16.70 -12.49
CA PHE A 130 -1.96 16.21 -11.89
C PHE A 130 -2.26 16.86 -10.54
N ALA A 131 -1.23 17.15 -9.72
CA ALA A 131 -1.37 17.73 -8.39
C ALA A 131 -1.60 19.26 -8.39
N SER A 132 -1.29 19.96 -9.47
CA SER A 132 -1.38 21.43 -9.58
C SER A 132 -2.69 21.97 -10.16
N ARG A 133 -3.64 21.11 -10.54
CA ARG A 133 -4.98 21.58 -10.89
C ARG A 133 -5.71 21.95 -9.60
N LYS A 134 -5.72 23.25 -9.29
CA LYS A 134 -6.69 23.87 -8.38
C LYS A 134 -8.08 23.79 -8.98
#